data_AF-D1YGY5-F1
#
_entry.id   AF-D1YGY5-F1
#
_cell.length_a   1.000
_cell.length_b   1.000
_cell.length_c   1.000
_cell.angle_alpha   90.00
_cell.angle_beta   90.00
_cell.angle_gamma   90.00
#
_symmetry.space_group_name_H-M   'P 1'
#
loop_
_entity.id
_entity.type
_entity.pdbx_description
1 polymer ?
#
loop_
_entity_poly.entity_id
_entity_poly.type
_entity_poly.pdbx_seq_one_letter_code
_entity_poly.pdbx_strand_id
1 'polypeptide(L)'
;MARAKYKRWLEPDNLKRISDWARNGVSEPHIATDKDKMDISYSTLKEWKNKYPAISAALKKNKDIVDAEVEESFVSTMKKHTLTTIQYKMVKKDKFVLQGERQKFMNMYKMDHPNASKQDILIATAENVDVYEQIPVVKTVTEVDPNISAMIFWLKNRRPDVYRDQTFQKLNEANARKTLAEAQLSEAQLKALEESDDPSNKTIIVDDIKEVKSDDGNSEAESRD
;
A
#
# COMPACT_ATOMS: atom_id res chain seq x y z
N MET A 1 -3.39 3.97 -38.74
CA MET A 1 -4.59 4.16 -37.89
C MET A 1 -4.63 3.05 -36.84
N ALA A 2 -4.26 3.33 -35.60
CA ALA A 2 -4.36 2.36 -34.51
C ALA A 2 -5.84 2.05 -34.27
N ARG A 3 -6.31 0.88 -34.73
CA ARG A 3 -7.69 0.46 -34.47
C ARG A 3 -7.92 0.48 -32.96
N ALA A 4 -9.01 1.13 -32.57
CA ALA A 4 -9.47 1.32 -31.20
C ALA A 4 -9.20 0.11 -30.28
N LYS A 5 -8.06 0.12 -29.58
CA LYS A 5 -7.67 -0.93 -28.60
C LYS A 5 -8.72 -1.12 -27.50
N TYR A 6 -9.68 -0.21 -27.33
CA TYR A 6 -10.75 -0.33 -26.33
C TYR A 6 -11.80 -1.38 -26.71
N LYS A 7 -12.07 -1.62 -28.00
CA LYS A 7 -13.17 -2.48 -28.44
C LYS A 7 -13.00 -3.92 -27.96
N ARG A 8 -11.77 -4.46 -28.01
CA ARG A 8 -11.45 -5.79 -27.47
C ARG A 8 -11.81 -5.89 -25.98
N TRP A 9 -11.58 -4.83 -25.21
CA TRP A 9 -11.82 -4.84 -23.76
C TRP A 9 -13.29 -4.64 -23.37
N LEU A 10 -14.17 -4.40 -24.34
CA LEU A 10 -15.62 -4.40 -24.14
C LEU A 10 -16.25 -5.77 -24.40
N GLU A 11 -15.48 -6.72 -24.94
CA GLU A 11 -15.93 -8.10 -25.15
C GLU A 11 -16.11 -8.81 -23.79
N PRO A 12 -17.11 -9.69 -23.65
CA PRO A 12 -17.40 -10.39 -22.40
C PRO A 12 -16.19 -11.11 -21.78
N ASP A 13 -15.38 -11.78 -22.60
CA ASP A 13 -14.20 -12.53 -22.13
C ASP A 13 -13.12 -11.62 -21.56
N ASN A 14 -12.91 -10.47 -22.19
CA ASN A 14 -11.91 -9.50 -21.74
C ASN A 14 -12.40 -8.70 -20.52
N LEU A 15 -13.70 -8.42 -20.44
CA LEU A 15 -14.33 -7.91 -19.21
C LEU A 15 -14.20 -8.91 -18.06
N LYS A 16 -14.33 -10.22 -18.35
CA LYS A 16 -14.07 -11.28 -17.37
C LYS A 16 -12.62 -11.30 -16.91
N ARG A 17 -11.64 -11.15 -17.81
CA ARG A 17 -10.22 -11.04 -17.44
C ARG A 17 -9.94 -9.83 -16.54
N ILE A 18 -10.49 -8.67 -16.88
CA ILE A 18 -10.37 -7.45 -16.04
C ILE A 18 -10.98 -7.68 -14.66
N SER A 19 -12.14 -8.34 -14.64
CA SER A 19 -12.83 -8.77 -13.42
C SER A 19 -11.97 -9.72 -12.58
N ASP A 20 -11.34 -10.73 -13.19
CA ASP A 20 -10.48 -11.71 -12.53
C ASP A 20 -9.20 -11.05 -11.97
N TRP A 21 -8.60 -10.10 -12.69
CA TRP A 21 -7.44 -9.33 -12.18
C TRP A 21 -7.80 -8.43 -11.01
N ALA A 22 -8.95 -7.75 -11.08
CA ALA A 22 -9.47 -6.96 -9.97
C ALA A 22 -9.78 -7.86 -8.76
N ARG A 23 -10.27 -9.09 -9.01
CA ARG A 23 -10.48 -10.10 -7.98
C ARG A 23 -9.16 -10.57 -7.34
N ASN A 24 -8.08 -10.68 -8.10
CA ASN A 24 -6.80 -11.10 -7.56
C ASN A 24 -6.03 -9.95 -6.85
N GLY A 25 -6.68 -8.81 -6.60
CA GLY A 25 -6.07 -7.67 -5.90
C GLY A 25 -5.04 -6.90 -6.72
N VAL A 26 -5.00 -7.08 -8.04
CA VAL A 26 -4.04 -6.39 -8.91
C VAL A 26 -4.39 -4.89 -8.98
N SER A 27 -3.40 -4.02 -8.77
CA SER A 27 -3.62 -2.57 -8.81
C SER A 27 -4.01 -2.09 -10.21
N GLU A 28 -4.94 -1.13 -10.31
CA GLU A 28 -5.39 -0.58 -11.61
C GLU A 28 -4.24 -0.03 -12.48
N PRO A 29 -3.22 0.66 -11.92
CA PRO A 29 -2.05 1.06 -12.69
C PRO A 29 -1.33 -0.13 -13.30
N HIS A 30 -1.16 -1.23 -12.55
CA HIS A 30 -0.49 -2.42 -13.03
C HIS A 30 -1.35 -3.22 -14.02
N ILE A 31 -2.68 -3.23 -13.86
CA ILE A 31 -3.60 -3.78 -14.88
C ILE A 31 -3.44 -3.04 -16.22
N ALA A 32 -3.28 -1.72 -16.18
CA ALA A 32 -3.11 -0.90 -17.37
C ALA A 32 -1.76 -1.15 -18.06
N THR A 33 -0.66 -1.05 -17.31
CA THR A 33 0.70 -0.94 -17.88
C THR A 33 1.38 -2.27 -18.17
N ASP A 34 0.89 -3.37 -17.58
CA ASP A 34 1.51 -4.67 -17.77
C ASP A 34 1.29 -5.22 -19.19
N LYS A 35 2.35 -5.80 -19.76
CA LYS A 35 2.41 -6.29 -21.15
C LYS A 35 1.51 -7.51 -21.36
N ASP A 36 1.38 -8.35 -20.35
CA ASP A 36 0.53 -9.55 -20.40
C ASP A 36 -0.95 -9.23 -20.14
N LYS A 37 -1.27 -7.97 -19.81
CA LYS A 37 -2.61 -7.49 -19.50
C LYS A 37 -3.12 -6.53 -20.57
N MET A 38 -3.29 -5.25 -20.24
CA MET A 38 -3.91 -4.28 -21.14
C MET A 38 -2.93 -3.58 -22.09
N ASP A 39 -1.65 -3.48 -21.71
CA ASP A 39 -0.58 -2.79 -22.44
C ASP A 39 -1.02 -1.39 -22.93
N ILE A 40 -1.44 -0.56 -21.99
CA ILE A 40 -1.88 0.82 -22.19
C ILE A 40 -1.34 1.73 -21.09
N SER A 41 -1.28 3.04 -21.37
CA SER A 41 -1.04 4.02 -20.32
C SER A 41 -2.17 3.99 -19.27
N TYR A 42 -1.83 4.19 -18.01
CA TYR A 42 -2.81 4.35 -16.93
C TYR A 42 -3.79 5.51 -17.19
N SER A 43 -3.33 6.60 -17.82
CA SER A 43 -4.22 7.71 -18.22
C SER A 43 -5.30 7.26 -19.21
N THR A 44 -4.97 6.38 -20.15
CA THR A 44 -5.91 5.81 -21.11
C THR A 44 -6.96 4.94 -20.40
N LEU A 45 -6.55 4.12 -19.43
CA LEU A 45 -7.48 3.32 -18.63
C LEU A 45 -8.46 4.22 -17.85
N LYS A 46 -7.96 5.33 -17.28
CA LYS A 46 -8.77 6.31 -16.56
C LYS A 46 -9.85 6.92 -17.46
N GLU A 47 -9.51 7.27 -18.69
CA GLU A 47 -10.49 7.75 -19.68
C GLU A 47 -11.51 6.68 -20.06
N TRP A 48 -11.08 5.43 -20.24
CA TRP A 48 -11.97 4.34 -20.63
C TRP A 48 -12.97 4.01 -19.53
N LYS A 49 -12.59 4.10 -18.25
CA LYS A 49 -13.53 3.96 -17.13
C LYS A 49 -14.66 4.99 -17.19
N ASN A 50 -14.34 6.22 -17.57
CA ASN A 50 -15.34 7.30 -17.69
C ASN A 50 -16.23 7.10 -18.92
N LYS A 51 -15.64 6.69 -20.05
CA LYS A 51 -16.34 6.52 -21.33
C LYS A 51 -17.16 5.22 -21.41
N TYR A 52 -16.75 4.17 -20.69
CA TYR A 52 -17.33 2.84 -20.78
C TYR A 52 -17.68 2.28 -19.38
N PRO A 53 -18.95 2.41 -18.95
CA PRO A 53 -19.39 1.93 -17.64
C PRO A 53 -19.14 0.43 -17.40
N ALA A 54 -19.12 -0.40 -18.45
CA ALA A 54 -18.86 -1.83 -18.35
C ALA A 54 -17.46 -2.15 -17.77
N ILE A 55 -16.43 -1.40 -18.19
CA ILE A 55 -15.06 -1.56 -17.69
C ILE A 55 -14.99 -1.10 -16.22
N SER A 56 -15.65 0.02 -15.90
CA SER A 56 -15.72 0.49 -14.51
C SER A 56 -16.46 -0.50 -13.60
N ALA A 57 -17.55 -1.11 -14.09
CA ALA A 57 -18.33 -2.09 -13.34
C ALA A 57 -17.53 -3.37 -13.10
N ALA A 58 -16.80 -3.87 -14.10
CA ALA A 58 -15.92 -5.04 -13.97
C ALA A 58 -14.83 -4.82 -12.91
N LEU A 59 -14.26 -3.61 -12.83
CA LEU A 59 -13.27 -3.26 -11.81
C LEU A 59 -13.90 -3.05 -10.41
N LYS A 60 -15.14 -2.56 -10.32
CA LYS A 60 -15.79 -2.22 -9.05
C LYS A 60 -16.44 -3.42 -8.36
N LYS A 61 -17.22 -4.22 -9.10
CA LYS A 61 -17.99 -5.36 -8.56
C LYS A 61 -17.10 -6.43 -7.91
N ASN A 62 -15.88 -6.60 -8.42
CA ASN A 62 -14.95 -7.61 -7.89
C ASN A 62 -14.15 -7.12 -6.70
N LYS A 63 -13.95 -5.80 -6.57
CA LYS A 63 -13.40 -5.24 -5.33
C LYS A 63 -14.31 -5.54 -4.14
N ASP A 64 -15.62 -5.67 -4.34
CA ASP A 64 -16.58 -6.00 -3.26
C ASP A 64 -16.55 -7.50 -2.90
N ILE A 65 -16.28 -8.39 -3.87
CA ILE A 65 -16.15 -9.83 -3.63
C ILE A 65 -14.83 -10.16 -2.92
N VAL A 66 -13.74 -9.53 -3.35
CA VAL A 66 -12.43 -9.65 -2.67
C VAL A 66 -12.52 -9.12 -1.26
N ASP A 67 -13.22 -8.00 -1.08
CA ASP A 67 -13.51 -7.50 0.25
C ASP A 67 -14.28 -8.51 1.07
N ALA A 68 -15.30 -9.18 0.53
CA ALA A 68 -16.05 -10.20 1.27
C ALA A 68 -15.16 -11.40 1.67
N GLU A 69 -14.28 -11.86 0.79
CA GLU A 69 -13.34 -12.97 1.05
C GLU A 69 -12.25 -12.55 2.06
N VAL A 70 -11.74 -11.31 1.93
CA VAL A 70 -10.80 -10.71 2.87
C VAL A 70 -11.48 -10.46 4.21
N GLU A 71 -12.71 -9.95 4.23
CA GLU A 71 -13.56 -9.77 5.42
C GLU A 71 -13.80 -11.11 6.12
N GLU A 72 -14.04 -12.19 5.39
CA GLU A 72 -14.17 -13.54 5.97
C GLU A 72 -12.87 -14.01 6.63
N SER A 73 -11.73 -13.84 5.95
CA SER A 73 -10.40 -14.11 6.53
C SER A 73 -10.06 -13.17 7.69
N PHE A 74 -10.60 -11.95 7.68
CA PHE A 74 -10.47 -10.98 8.75
C PHE A 74 -11.34 -11.35 9.95
N VAL A 75 -12.57 -11.83 9.73
CA VAL A 75 -13.46 -12.28 10.80
C VAL A 75 -12.88 -13.49 11.50
N SER A 76 -12.22 -14.41 10.77
CA SER A 76 -11.50 -15.53 11.40
C SER A 76 -10.27 -15.07 12.18
N THR A 77 -9.55 -14.04 11.69
CA THR A 77 -8.41 -13.43 12.41
C THR A 77 -8.85 -12.57 13.59
N MET A 78 -10.06 -11.99 13.54
CA MET A 78 -10.66 -11.16 14.60
C MET A 78 -11.30 -11.98 15.71
N LYS A 79 -11.74 -13.19 15.40
CA LYS A 79 -12.15 -14.15 16.41
C LYS A 79 -10.89 -14.71 17.07
N LYS A 80 -10.88 -14.70 18.40
CA LYS A 80 -9.89 -15.44 19.20
C LYS A 80 -9.82 -16.86 18.66
N HIS A 81 -8.67 -17.25 18.13
CA HIS A 81 -8.44 -18.59 17.63
C HIS A 81 -7.29 -19.23 18.40
N THR A 82 -7.44 -20.52 18.67
CA THR A 82 -6.47 -21.30 19.42
C THR A 82 -5.58 -22.05 18.43
N LEU A 83 -4.28 -21.78 18.45
CA LEU A 83 -3.31 -22.58 17.72
C LEU A 83 -2.90 -23.78 18.59
N THR A 84 -3.02 -24.97 18.02
CA THR A 84 -2.53 -26.19 18.65
C THR A 84 -1.19 -26.55 18.02
N THR A 85 -0.12 -26.34 18.76
CA THR A 85 1.22 -26.75 18.34
C THR A 85 1.55 -28.06 19.03
N ILE A 86 1.76 -29.11 18.24
CA ILE A 86 2.20 -30.42 18.73
C ILE A 86 3.71 -30.50 18.54
N GLN A 87 4.45 -30.63 19.64
CA GLN A 87 5.88 -30.84 19.58
C GLN A 87 6.19 -32.34 19.60
N TYR A 88 6.96 -32.79 18.61
CA TYR A 88 7.42 -34.16 18.49
C TYR A 88 8.83 -34.30 19.05
N LYS A 89 9.08 -35.41 19.75
CA LYS A 89 10.42 -35.81 20.15
C LYS A 89 10.73 -37.18 19.58
N MET A 90 11.95 -37.33 19.06
CA MET A 90 12.50 -38.63 18.70
C MET A 90 12.81 -39.41 19.98
N VAL A 91 12.06 -40.47 20.22
CA VAL A 91 12.28 -41.37 21.37
C VAL A 91 12.72 -42.72 20.83
N LYS A 92 13.71 -43.33 21.46
CA LYS A 92 14.16 -44.66 21.08
C LYS A 92 13.03 -45.66 21.37
N LYS A 93 12.66 -46.45 20.37
CA LYS A 93 11.64 -47.50 20.52
C LYS A 93 12.04 -48.47 21.63
N ASP A 94 11.03 -49.04 22.29
CA ASP A 94 11.27 -50.13 23.23
C ASP A 94 11.99 -51.29 22.55
N LYS A 95 12.90 -51.94 23.27
CA LYS A 95 13.75 -53.00 22.71
C LYS A 95 12.92 -54.17 22.17
N PHE A 96 11.85 -54.54 22.87
CA PHE A 96 11.00 -55.66 22.47
C PHE A 96 10.19 -55.32 21.23
N VAL A 97 9.62 -54.11 21.16
CA VAL A 97 8.86 -53.62 20.00
C VAL A 97 9.76 -53.54 18.77
N LEU A 98 10.93 -52.93 18.89
CA LEU A 98 11.91 -52.82 17.80
C LEU A 98 12.33 -54.20 17.28
N GLN A 99 12.55 -55.16 18.18
CA GLN A 99 12.89 -56.53 17.78
C GLN A 99 11.74 -57.21 17.03
N GLY A 100 10.50 -57.03 17.49
CA GLY A 100 9.31 -57.55 16.83
C GLY A 100 9.13 -57.00 15.41
N GLU A 101 9.28 -55.69 15.24
CA GLU A 101 9.20 -55.03 13.93
C GLU A 101 10.31 -55.51 12.98
N ARG A 102 11.55 -55.60 13.46
CA ARG A 102 12.67 -56.15 12.69
C ARG A 102 12.40 -57.57 12.26
N GLN A 103 11.88 -58.41 13.15
CA GLN A 103 11.56 -59.79 12.80
C GLN A 103 10.45 -59.88 11.76
N LYS A 104 9.41 -59.06 11.91
CA LYS A 104 8.32 -58.95 10.93
C LYS A 104 8.85 -58.53 9.56
N PHE A 105 9.71 -57.51 9.51
CA PHE A 105 10.33 -57.04 8.28
C PHE A 105 11.23 -58.12 7.65
N MET A 106 12.12 -58.75 8.42
CA MET A 106 12.97 -59.84 7.93
C MET A 106 12.16 -60.99 7.35
N ASN A 107 11.02 -61.33 7.97
CA ASN A 107 10.14 -62.39 7.47
C ASN A 107 9.50 -62.00 6.14
N MET A 108 9.00 -60.76 6.01
CA MET A 108 8.44 -60.27 4.74
C MET A 108 9.51 -60.23 3.65
N TYR A 109 10.68 -59.66 3.95
CA TYR A 109 11.77 -59.53 2.99
C TYR A 109 12.27 -60.89 2.46
N LYS A 110 12.34 -61.92 3.33
CA LYS A 110 12.69 -63.30 2.94
C LYS A 110 11.68 -63.93 2.00
N MET A 111 10.39 -63.62 2.14
CA MET A 111 9.35 -64.13 1.23
C MET A 111 9.51 -63.54 -0.16
N ASP A 112 9.80 -62.24 -0.23
CA ASP A 112 9.97 -61.53 -1.50
C ASP A 112 11.33 -61.80 -2.16
N HIS A 113 12.35 -62.11 -1.35
CA HIS A 113 13.73 -62.36 -1.80
C HIS A 113 14.24 -63.72 -1.28
N PRO A 114 13.79 -64.84 -1.87
CA PRO A 114 14.12 -66.19 -1.39
C PRO A 114 15.61 -66.52 -1.46
N ASN A 115 16.37 -65.85 -2.34
CA ASN A 115 17.81 -66.07 -2.53
C ASN A 115 18.69 -65.02 -1.83
N ALA A 116 18.12 -64.09 -1.06
CA ALA A 116 18.88 -63.04 -0.40
C ALA A 116 19.82 -63.60 0.68
N SER A 117 21.03 -63.05 0.77
CA SER A 117 21.98 -63.42 1.82
C SER A 117 21.47 -62.93 3.18
N LYS A 118 21.94 -63.58 4.25
CA LYS A 118 21.69 -63.13 5.63
C LYS A 118 22.17 -61.69 5.85
N GLN A 119 23.27 -61.30 5.21
CA GLN A 119 23.80 -59.94 5.29
C GLN A 119 22.87 -58.94 4.60
N ASP A 120 22.39 -59.26 3.40
CA ASP A 120 21.47 -58.41 2.65
C ASP A 120 20.17 -58.16 3.42
N ILE A 121 19.63 -59.21 4.06
CA ILE A 121 18.43 -59.11 4.90
C ILE A 121 18.68 -58.18 6.10
N LEU A 122 19.85 -58.27 6.74
CA LEU A 122 20.19 -57.42 7.89
C LEU A 122 20.38 -55.96 7.49
N ILE A 123 21.02 -55.70 6.36
CA ILE A 123 21.20 -54.34 5.81
C ILE A 123 19.83 -53.74 5.49
N ALA A 124 19.00 -54.46 4.73
CA ALA A 124 17.65 -54.00 4.40
C ALA A 124 16.80 -53.74 5.65
N THR A 125 16.93 -54.59 6.68
CA THR A 125 16.22 -54.40 7.95
C THR A 125 16.71 -53.18 8.73
N ALA A 126 18.02 -52.90 8.72
CA ALA A 126 18.59 -51.73 9.38
C ALA A 126 18.21 -50.42 8.68
N GLU A 127 18.04 -50.45 7.36
CA GLU A 127 17.64 -49.29 6.55
C GLU A 127 16.15 -48.97 6.67
N ASN A 128 15.29 -49.99 6.79
CA ASN A 128 13.83 -49.81 6.74
C ASN A 128 13.15 -49.82 8.12
N VAL A 129 13.83 -50.28 9.18
CA VAL A 129 13.26 -50.31 10.53
C VAL A 129 13.93 -49.27 11.42
N ASP A 130 13.24 -48.14 11.55
CA ASP A 130 13.70 -47.02 12.37
C ASP A 130 13.83 -47.38 13.86
N VAL A 131 14.96 -46.99 14.44
CA VAL A 131 15.26 -47.19 15.87
C VAL A 131 14.52 -46.18 16.76
N TYR A 132 14.11 -45.06 16.18
CA TYR A 132 13.44 -43.97 16.88
C TYR A 132 12.04 -43.78 16.33
N GLU A 133 11.09 -43.51 17.22
CA GLU A 133 9.74 -43.10 16.87
C GLU A 133 9.49 -41.64 17.28
N GLN A 134 8.69 -40.94 16.49
CA GLN A 134 8.23 -39.60 16.81
C GLN A 134 7.01 -39.70 17.70
N ILE A 135 7.15 -39.30 18.96
CA ILE A 135 6.03 -39.24 19.91
C ILE A 135 5.66 -37.77 20.15
N PRO A 136 4.37 -37.39 20.11
CA PRO A 136 3.93 -36.06 20.52
C PRO A 136 4.09 -35.92 22.04
N VAL A 137 5.05 -35.11 22.48
CA VAL A 137 5.36 -34.97 23.92
C VAL A 137 4.51 -33.90 24.57
N VAL A 138 4.30 -32.79 23.86
CA VAL A 138 3.57 -31.64 24.39
C VAL A 138 2.60 -31.13 23.33
N LYS A 139 1.34 -31.02 23.74
CA LYS A 139 0.29 -30.30 23.00
C LYS A 139 0.12 -28.94 23.68
N THR A 140 0.74 -27.91 23.13
CA THR A 140 0.56 -26.55 23.63
C THR A 140 -0.57 -25.90 22.87
N VAL A 141 -1.61 -25.47 23.58
CA VAL A 141 -2.68 -24.66 23.03
C VAL A 141 -2.36 -23.21 23.36
N THR A 142 -1.97 -22.43 22.36
CA THR A 142 -1.71 -20.99 22.51
C THR A 142 -2.90 -20.21 21.96
N GLU A 143 -3.46 -19.34 22.79
CA GLU A 143 -4.44 -18.35 22.34
C GLU A 143 -3.70 -17.22 21.63
N VAL A 144 -4.09 -16.94 20.38
CA VAL A 144 -3.54 -15.82 19.62
C VAL A 144 -4.56 -14.70 19.62
N ASP A 145 -4.14 -13.54 20.13
CA ASP A 145 -4.97 -12.35 20.13
C ASP A 145 -5.19 -11.84 18.69
N PRO A 146 -6.37 -11.25 18.41
CA PRO A 146 -6.66 -10.68 17.11
C PRO A 146 -5.73 -9.51 16.77
N ASN A 147 -5.27 -9.45 15.52
CA ASN A 147 -4.38 -8.38 15.06
C ASN A 147 -5.16 -7.10 14.71
N ILE A 148 -5.33 -6.23 15.72
CA ILE A 148 -6.07 -4.97 15.61
C ILE A 148 -5.38 -3.99 14.64
N SER A 149 -4.05 -4.03 14.53
CA SER A 149 -3.29 -3.12 13.66
C SER A 149 -3.60 -3.36 12.18
N ALA A 150 -3.61 -4.62 11.74
CA ALA A 150 -3.96 -4.97 10.37
C ALA A 150 -5.38 -4.49 10.01
N MET A 151 -6.31 -4.57 10.97
CA MET A 151 -7.70 -4.10 10.82
C MET A 151 -7.76 -2.58 10.64
N ILE A 152 -7.03 -1.82 11.47
CA ILE A 152 -6.99 -0.36 11.35
C ILE A 152 -6.45 0.07 9.98
N PHE A 153 -5.37 -0.56 9.51
CA PHE A 153 -4.79 -0.25 8.21
C PHE A 153 -5.73 -0.60 7.04
N TRP A 154 -6.40 -1.75 7.11
CA TRP A 154 -7.36 -2.16 6.09
C TRP A 154 -8.57 -1.20 6.01
N LEU A 155 -9.18 -0.87 7.15
CA LEU A 155 -10.30 0.08 7.21
C LEU A 155 -9.93 1.48 6.71
N LYS A 156 -8.75 1.99 7.09
CA LYS A 156 -8.23 3.29 6.62
C LYS A 156 -7.98 3.32 5.11
N ASN A 157 -7.53 2.21 4.52
CA ASN A 157 -7.30 2.12 3.08
C ASN A 157 -8.60 1.92 2.29
N ARG A 158 -9.59 1.23 2.87
CA ARG A 158 -10.83 0.86 2.17
C ARG A 158 -11.94 1.90 2.27
N ARG A 159 -12.12 2.52 3.44
CA ARG A 159 -13.02 3.66 3.65
C ARG A 159 -12.25 4.84 4.24
N PRO A 160 -11.38 5.47 3.44
CA PRO A 160 -10.60 6.61 3.90
C PRO A 160 -11.49 7.80 4.27
N ASP A 161 -12.67 7.92 3.67
CA ASP A 161 -13.67 8.93 3.98
C ASP A 161 -14.16 8.87 5.44
N VAL A 162 -14.35 7.66 5.99
CA VAL A 162 -14.84 7.44 7.35
C VAL A 162 -13.71 7.30 8.37
N TYR A 163 -12.65 6.56 8.02
CA TYR A 163 -11.61 6.15 8.98
C TYR A 163 -10.28 6.89 8.87
N ARG A 164 -10.04 7.64 7.79
CA ARG A 164 -8.85 8.50 7.71
C ARG A 164 -9.16 9.83 8.41
N ASP A 165 -8.23 10.25 9.24
CA ASP A 165 -8.36 11.52 9.94
C ASP A 165 -8.39 12.69 8.94
N GLN A 166 -9.52 13.37 8.86
CA GLN A 166 -9.75 14.49 7.95
C GLN A 166 -9.15 15.80 8.46
N THR A 167 -8.67 15.85 9.71
CA THR A 167 -8.03 17.05 10.27
C THR A 167 -6.80 17.48 9.45
N PHE A 168 -6.00 16.52 9.00
CA PHE A 168 -4.82 16.78 8.16
C PHE A 168 -5.18 17.34 6.78
N GLN A 169 -6.27 16.90 6.15
CA GLN A 169 -6.73 17.46 4.88
C GLN A 169 -7.17 18.92 5.04
N LYS A 170 -7.99 19.19 6.06
CA LYS A 170 -8.47 20.56 6.35
C LYS A 170 -7.31 21.50 6.67
N LEU A 171 -6.31 21.03 7.41
CA LEU A 171 -5.11 21.81 7.72
C LEU A 171 -4.29 22.13 6.46
N ASN A 172 -4.09 21.14 5.58
CA ASN A 172 -3.36 21.35 4.33
C ASN A 172 -4.09 22.31 3.38
N GLU A 173 -5.42 22.20 3.27
CA GLU A 173 -6.23 23.14 2.48
C GLU A 173 -6.17 24.56 3.06
N ALA A 174 -6.23 24.70 4.39
CA ALA A 174 -6.11 26.00 5.04
C ALA A 174 -4.74 26.64 4.78
N ASN A 175 -3.65 25.86 4.88
CA ASN A 175 -2.30 26.33 4.60
C ASN A 175 -2.12 26.70 3.12
N ALA A 176 -2.68 25.92 2.19
CA ALA A 176 -2.64 26.21 0.76
C ALA A 176 -3.41 27.49 0.39
N ARG A 177 -4.55 27.75 1.06
CA ARG A 177 -5.29 29.01 0.90
C ARG A 177 -4.52 30.20 1.43
N LYS A 178 -3.85 30.03 2.58
CA LYS A 178 -3.04 31.08 3.19
C LYS A 178 -1.88 31.49 2.28
N THR A 179 -1.13 30.54 1.72
CA THR A 179 -0.03 30.83 0.80
C THR A 179 -0.49 31.46 -0.51
N LEU A 180 -1.64 31.06 -1.05
CA LEU A 180 -2.22 31.72 -2.24
C LEU A 180 -2.63 33.17 -1.95
N ALA A 181 -3.22 33.45 -0.79
CA ALA A 181 -3.58 34.80 -0.39
C ALA A 181 -2.35 35.69 -0.16
N GLU A 182 -1.29 35.14 0.45
CA GLU A 182 0.00 35.81 0.62
C GLU A 182 0.66 36.12 -0.74
N ALA A 183 0.60 35.18 -1.69
CA ALA A 183 1.11 35.38 -3.05
C ALA A 183 0.34 36.49 -3.79
N GLN A 184 -0.99 36.50 -3.70
CA GLN A 184 -1.83 37.54 -4.30
C GLN A 184 -1.59 38.92 -3.69
N LEU A 185 -1.39 39.01 -2.38
CA LEU A 185 -1.01 40.25 -1.71
C LEU A 185 0.36 40.75 -2.19
N SER A 186 1.34 39.85 -2.32
CA SER A 186 2.67 40.17 -2.83
C SER A 186 2.61 40.68 -4.29
N GLU A 187 1.84 40.01 -5.15
CA GLU A 187 1.63 40.45 -6.54
C GLU A 187 0.94 41.81 -6.62
N ALA A 188 -0.08 42.05 -5.79
CA ALA A 188 -0.76 43.34 -5.72
C ALA A 188 0.16 44.46 -5.19
N GLN A 189 1.01 44.16 -4.22
CA GLN A 189 2.02 45.10 -3.71
C GLN A 189 3.07 45.43 -4.78
N LEU A 190 3.58 44.43 -5.50
CA LEU A 190 4.52 44.64 -6.61
C LEU A 190 3.90 45.52 -7.70
N LYS A 191 2.65 45.26 -8.08
CA LYS A 191 1.93 46.05 -9.07
C LYS A 191 1.71 47.51 -8.62
N ALA A 192 1.37 47.72 -7.35
CA ALA A 192 1.21 49.07 -6.80
C ALA A 192 2.54 49.84 -6.76
N LEU A 193 3.66 49.16 -6.52
CA LEU A 193 5.00 49.75 -6.63
C LEU A 193 5.33 50.13 -8.09
N GLU A 194 5.06 49.24 -9.05
CA GLU A 194 5.25 49.53 -10.49
C GLU A 194 4.41 50.73 -10.95
N GLU A 195 3.16 50.86 -10.50
CA GLU A 195 2.30 52.01 -10.80
C GLU A 195 2.78 53.31 -10.12
N SER A 196 3.49 53.22 -8.98
CA SER A 196 4.06 54.38 -8.30
C SER A 196 5.40 54.85 -8.89
N ASP A 197 6.16 53.93 -9.50
CA ASP A 197 7.44 54.21 -10.17
C ASP A 197 7.25 54.66 -11.64
N ASP A 198 6.02 54.67 -12.16
CA ASP A 198 5.72 55.16 -13.52
C ASP A 198 5.92 56.71 -13.59
N PRO A 199 6.91 57.21 -14.36
CA PRO A 199 7.28 58.62 -14.40
C PRO A 199 6.17 59.56 -14.92
N SER A 200 5.10 58.98 -15.47
CA SER A 200 3.92 59.68 -15.98
C SER A 200 3.01 60.23 -14.87
N ASN A 201 3.11 59.69 -13.64
CA ASN A 201 2.22 60.01 -12.52
C ASN A 201 2.85 60.92 -11.46
N LYS A 202 4.02 61.50 -11.76
CA LYS A 202 4.71 62.44 -10.87
C LYS A 202 3.94 63.76 -10.84
N THR A 203 3.18 64.01 -9.77
CA THR A 203 2.55 65.31 -9.52
C THR A 203 3.65 66.37 -9.47
N ILE A 204 3.74 67.20 -10.52
CA ILE A 204 4.65 68.34 -10.57
C ILE A 204 4.05 69.40 -9.64
N ILE A 205 4.58 69.51 -8.42
CA ILE A 205 4.30 70.65 -7.55
C ILE A 205 5.07 71.83 -8.15
N VAL A 206 4.36 72.70 -8.87
CA VAL A 206 4.90 73.97 -9.37
C VAL A 206 4.80 74.96 -8.22
N ASP A 207 5.92 75.21 -7.55
CA ASP A 207 6.01 76.21 -6.49
C ASP A 207 6.28 77.58 -7.13
N ASP A 208 5.25 78.42 -7.25
CA ASP A 208 5.36 79.78 -7.78
C ASP A 208 6.07 80.69 -6.76
N ILE A 209 7.41 80.69 -6.80
CA ILE A 209 8.24 81.59 -5.98
C ILE A 209 8.24 82.98 -6.62
N LYS A 210 7.49 83.93 -6.02
CA LYS A 210 7.69 85.37 -6.24
C LYS A 210 8.94 85.82 -5.47
N GLU A 211 9.99 86.19 -6.20
CA GLU A 211 11.14 86.90 -5.64
C GLU A 211 10.69 88.28 -5.08
N VAL A 212 10.68 88.40 -3.75
CA VAL A 212 10.64 89.69 -3.06
C VAL A 212 12.08 90.13 -2.84
N LYS A 213 12.44 91.30 -3.40
CA LYS A 213 13.74 91.92 -3.22
C LYS A 213 14.04 92.16 -1.74
N SER A 214 15.25 91.76 -1.34
CA SER A 214 15.90 92.10 -0.09
C SER A 214 16.07 93.61 0.03
N ASP A 215 15.67 94.17 1.17
CA ASP A 215 16.12 95.49 1.63
C ASP A 215 16.81 95.31 2.99
N ASP A 216 17.91 96.05 3.14
CA ASP A 216 18.96 95.91 4.14
C ASP A 216 18.52 96.14 5.59
N GLY A 217 19.21 95.50 6.55
CA GLY A 217 18.93 95.72 7.97
C GLY A 217 19.87 95.01 8.95
N ASN A 218 21.10 95.50 9.02
CA ASN A 218 22.10 95.34 10.07
C ASN A 218 21.58 95.25 11.53
N SER A 219 22.06 94.27 12.31
CA SER A 219 22.53 94.40 13.72
C SER A 219 22.77 92.99 14.30
N GLU A 220 24.00 92.56 14.53
CA GLU A 220 24.80 92.76 15.77
C GLU A 220 24.63 91.61 16.78
N ALA A 221 25.78 91.00 17.11
CA ALA A 221 26.17 90.34 18.36
C ALA A 221 25.10 89.75 19.31
N GLU A 222 25.30 88.49 19.71
CA GLU A 222 25.88 88.22 21.04
C GLU A 222 26.19 86.73 21.26
N SER A 223 27.30 86.55 21.96
CA SER A 223 27.87 85.31 22.49
C SER A 223 27.18 84.81 23.76
N ARG A 224 27.51 83.56 24.15
CA ARG A 224 27.39 82.91 25.49
C ARG A 224 26.02 82.25 25.77
N ASP A 225 25.91 81.08 26.38
CA ASP A 225 26.82 80.14 27.07
C ASP A 225 26.35 78.70 26.80
#